data_AF-A0A951PR55-F1
#
_entry.id   AF-A0A951PR55-F1
#
_cell.length_a   1.000
_cell.length_b   1.000
_cell.length_c   1.000
_cell.angle_alpha   90.00
_cell.angle_beta   90.00
_cell.angle_gamma   90.00
#
_symmetry.space_group_name_H-M   'P 1'
#
loop_
_entity.id
_entity.type
_entity.pdbx_description
1 polymer ?
#
loop_
_entity_poly.entity_id
_entity_poly.type
_entity_poly.pdbx_seq_one_letter_code
_entity_poly.pdbx_strand_id
1 'polypeptide(L)'
;MPKPKKPKTKSRPRQDYEKKPSCKGTKSMRGQPEIYDELKKAVSFAITPAAQLGLTRLSQQLKISRSELIEQIGRGLLTIAELETESDSSFDFLKCRD
;
A
#
# COMPACT_ATOMS: atom_id res chain seq x y z
N MET A 1 42.92 9.53 5.93
CA MET A 1 42.93 9.52 4.45
C MET A 1 41.80 8.65 3.93
N PRO A 2 40.96 9.11 2.98
CA PRO A 2 39.91 8.28 2.40
C PRO A 2 40.52 7.18 1.53
N LYS A 3 40.03 5.94 1.68
CA LYS A 3 40.52 4.79 0.91
C LYS A 3 40.19 4.95 -0.58
N PRO A 4 41.09 4.58 -1.51
CA PRO A 4 40.83 4.68 -2.93
C PRO A 4 39.67 3.77 -3.33
N LYS A 5 38.72 4.31 -4.11
CA LYS A 5 37.58 3.54 -4.65
C LYS A 5 38.12 2.53 -5.66
N LYS A 6 37.82 1.24 -5.47
CA LYS A 6 38.20 0.18 -6.42
C LYS A 6 37.57 0.46 -7.80
N PRO A 7 38.32 0.31 -8.91
CA PRO A 7 37.77 0.48 -10.24
C PRO A 7 36.67 -0.55 -10.48
N LYS A 8 35.48 -0.09 -10.90
CA LYS A 8 34.38 -0.99 -11.27
C LYS A 8 34.81 -1.77 -12.52
N THR A 9 35.05 -3.06 -12.38
CA THR A 9 35.26 -3.95 -13.53
C THR A 9 34.01 -3.90 -14.40
N LYS A 10 34.20 -3.67 -15.70
CA LYS A 10 33.10 -3.71 -16.68
C LYS A 10 32.61 -5.15 -16.75
N SER A 11 31.45 -5.45 -16.17
CA SER A 11 30.86 -6.79 -16.27
C SER A 11 30.56 -7.10 -17.73
N ARG A 12 30.84 -8.32 -18.18
CA ARG A 12 30.48 -8.76 -19.54
C ARG A 12 28.99 -8.51 -19.82
N PRO A 13 28.60 -8.14 -21.05
CA PRO A 13 27.21 -8.06 -21.41
C PRO A 13 26.55 -9.43 -21.16
N ARG A 14 25.35 -9.42 -20.58
CA ARG A 14 24.59 -10.64 -20.34
C ARG A 14 24.20 -11.27 -21.67
N GLN A 15 24.40 -12.57 -21.77
CA GLN A 15 23.98 -13.35 -22.95
C GLN A 15 22.45 -13.45 -22.98
N ASP A 16 21.85 -13.68 -24.15
CA ASP A 16 20.38 -13.64 -24.31
C ASP A 16 19.64 -14.67 -23.45
N TYR A 17 20.22 -15.86 -23.24
CA TYR A 17 19.67 -16.88 -22.34
C TYR A 17 19.78 -16.50 -20.84
N GLU A 18 20.65 -15.55 -20.48
CA GLU A 18 20.78 -15.03 -19.11
C GLU A 18 19.77 -13.89 -18.85
N LYS A 19 19.15 -13.34 -19.90
CA LYS A 19 18.13 -12.31 -19.80
C LYS A 19 16.79 -12.99 -19.53
N LYS A 20 16.26 -12.78 -18.32
CA LYS A 20 14.92 -13.27 -17.96
C LYS A 20 13.91 -12.72 -18.96
N PRO A 21 13.14 -13.57 -19.67
CA PRO A 21 12.16 -13.11 -20.64
C PRO A 21 11.12 -12.23 -19.92
N SER A 22 10.82 -11.06 -20.49
CA SER A 22 9.80 -10.17 -19.95
C SER A 22 8.42 -10.76 -20.23
N CYS A 23 7.82 -11.42 -19.24
CA CYS A 23 6.41 -11.81 -19.33
C CYS A 23 5.55 -10.55 -19.27
N LYS A 24 4.95 -10.17 -20.41
CA LYS A 24 3.91 -9.14 -20.42
C LYS A 24 2.66 -9.73 -19.73
N GLY A 25 2.17 -9.07 -18.69
CA GLY A 25 0.94 -9.46 -17.98
C GLY A 25 1.11 -10.30 -16.71
N THR A 26 2.35 -10.66 -16.32
CA THR A 26 2.62 -11.25 -15.00
C THR A 26 3.87 -10.63 -14.40
N LYS A 27 3.91 -10.34 -13.09
CA LYS A 27 5.19 -10.13 -12.40
C LYS A 27 5.37 -11.21 -11.29
N SER A 28 6.59 -11.26 -10.79
CA SER A 28 7.04 -12.09 -9.67
C SER A 28 6.33 -11.68 -8.38
N MET A 29 5.30 -12.41 -7.92
CA MET A 29 4.46 -12.04 -6.76
C MET A 29 3.98 -10.57 -6.75
N ARG A 30 3.79 -10.03 -7.94
CA ARG A 30 3.36 -8.68 -8.27
C ARG A 30 2.74 -8.89 -9.65
N GLY A 31 1.53 -8.52 -10.01
CA GLY A 31 0.97 -8.95 -11.32
C GLY A 31 0.45 -10.39 -11.33
N GLN A 32 -0.28 -10.75 -10.29
CA GLN A 32 -1.62 -11.23 -10.61
C GLN A 32 -2.48 -10.00 -10.94
N PRO A 33 -3.45 -10.11 -11.87
CA PRO A 33 -4.56 -9.18 -11.86
C PRO A 33 -5.22 -9.27 -10.48
N GLU A 34 -5.43 -8.13 -9.84
CA GLU A 34 -6.48 -8.07 -8.82
C GLU A 34 -7.83 -8.28 -9.52
N ILE A 35 -8.89 -8.43 -8.73
CA ILE A 35 -10.29 -8.65 -9.16
C ILE A 35 -10.72 -7.76 -10.35
N TYR A 36 -10.01 -6.66 -10.61
CA TYR A 36 -10.38 -5.59 -11.53
C TYR A 36 -9.37 -5.28 -12.66
N ASP A 37 -8.37 -6.13 -12.93
CA ASP A 37 -7.41 -5.99 -14.06
C ASP A 37 -6.61 -4.66 -14.12
N GLU A 38 -6.69 -3.81 -13.11
CA GLU A 38 -5.99 -2.53 -13.01
C GLU A 38 -4.73 -2.64 -12.14
N LEU A 39 -3.64 -1.99 -12.57
CA LEU A 39 -2.42 -1.91 -11.76
C LEU A 39 -2.50 -0.74 -10.77
N LYS A 40 -2.40 -1.04 -9.46
CA LYS A 40 -2.26 -0.01 -8.42
C LYS A 40 -1.12 0.96 -8.73
N LYS A 41 -1.41 2.26 -8.68
CA LYS A 41 -0.43 3.36 -8.73
C LYS A 41 -0.16 3.87 -7.32
N ALA A 42 1.07 4.26 -7.03
CA ALA A 42 1.39 4.90 -5.76
C ALA A 42 0.86 6.34 -5.77
N VAL A 43 -0.09 6.64 -4.89
CA VAL A 43 -0.70 7.96 -4.73
C VAL A 43 -0.63 8.34 -3.26
N SER A 44 -0.28 9.59 -2.97
CA SER A 44 -0.32 10.15 -1.61
C SER A 44 -1.52 11.06 -1.45
N PHE A 45 -2.21 10.95 -0.31
CA PHE A 45 -3.33 11.79 0.07
C PHE A 45 -3.02 12.49 1.40
N ALA A 46 -3.41 13.76 1.50
CA ALA A 46 -3.35 14.50 2.75
C ALA A 46 -4.66 14.27 3.52
N ILE A 47 -4.54 13.79 4.76
CA ILE A 47 -5.66 13.56 5.67
C ILE A 47 -5.30 14.01 7.07
N THR A 48 -6.31 14.27 7.91
CA THR A 48 -6.08 14.62 9.32
C THR A 48 -5.59 13.40 10.11
N PRO A 49 -4.84 13.61 11.22
CA PRO A 49 -4.40 12.50 12.07
C PRO A 49 -5.56 11.67 12.63
N ALA A 50 -6.68 12.33 12.97
CA ALA A 50 -7.90 11.66 13.43
C ALA A 50 -8.48 10.73 12.35
N ALA A 51 -8.55 11.18 11.09
CA ALA A 51 -9.00 10.35 9.98
C ALA A 51 -8.05 9.16 9.75
N GLN A 52 -6.74 9.35 9.90
CA GLN A 52 -5.77 8.26 9.77
C GLN A 52 -5.96 7.16 10.83
N LEU A 53 -6.26 7.56 12.08
CA LEU A 53 -6.57 6.62 13.16
C LEU A 53 -7.88 5.86 12.88
N GLY A 54 -8.92 6.56 12.41
CA GLY A 54 -10.18 5.94 12.00
C GLY A 54 -9.99 4.89 10.91
N LEU A 55 -9.28 5.24 9.83
CA LEU A 55 -8.97 4.30 8.75
C LEU A 55 -8.17 3.08 9.24
N THR A 56 -7.27 3.29 10.19
CA THR A 56 -6.49 2.18 10.77
C THR A 56 -7.39 1.22 11.54
N ARG A 57 -8.34 1.72 12.35
CA ARG A 57 -9.31 0.88 13.08
C ARG A 57 -10.20 0.09 12.14
N LEU A 58 -10.79 0.75 11.15
CA LEU A 58 -11.63 0.12 10.14
C LEU A 58 -10.88 -0.98 9.39
N SER A 59 -9.62 -0.72 9.03
CA SER A 59 -8.78 -1.72 8.36
C SER A 59 -8.51 -2.96 9.24
N GLN A 60 -8.34 -2.76 10.55
CA GLN A 60 -8.14 -3.86 11.51
C GLN A 60 -9.42 -4.67 11.72
N GLN A 61 -10.58 -4.01 11.86
CA GLN A 61 -11.88 -4.67 12.02
C GLN A 61 -12.20 -5.55 10.81
N LEU A 62 -11.98 -5.04 9.61
CA LEU A 62 -12.24 -5.74 8.35
C LEU A 62 -11.10 -6.70 7.95
N LYS A 63 -9.98 -6.72 8.68
CA LYS A 63 -8.78 -7.52 8.39
C LYS A 63 -8.22 -7.31 6.98
N ILE A 64 -8.34 -6.09 6.45
CA ILE A 64 -7.82 -5.69 5.13
C ILE A 64 -6.78 -4.58 5.26
N SER A 65 -6.01 -4.34 4.21
CA SER A 65 -5.06 -3.23 4.19
C SER A 65 -5.78 -1.88 4.05
N ARG A 66 -5.16 -0.79 4.53
CA ARG A 66 -5.70 0.58 4.37
C ARG A 66 -5.92 0.99 2.90
N SER A 67 -5.01 0.59 2.01
CA SER A 67 -5.16 0.83 0.57
C SER A 67 -6.35 0.07 -0.01
N GLU A 68 -6.55 -1.18 0.43
CA GLU A 68 -7.67 -2.01 0.00
C GLU A 68 -9.00 -1.43 0.45
N LEU A 69 -9.08 -0.97 1.72
CA LEU A 69 -10.24 -0.29 2.27
C LEU A 69 -10.64 0.92 1.41
N ILE A 70 -9.67 1.78 1.05
CA ILE A 70 -9.93 2.98 0.24
C ILE A 70 -10.40 2.59 -1.17
N GLU A 71 -9.83 1.55 -1.77
CA GLU A 71 -10.25 1.07 -3.09
C GLU A 71 -11.66 0.49 -3.06
N GLN A 72 -12.02 -0.27 -2.03
CA GLN A 72 -13.37 -0.82 -1.88
C GLN A 72 -14.41 0.31 -1.68
N ILE A 73 -14.09 1.34 -0.90
CA ILE A 73 -14.93 2.55 -0.77
C ILE A 73 -15.05 3.26 -2.12
N GLY A 74 -13.93 3.50 -2.81
CA GLY A 74 -13.91 4.20 -4.10
C GLY A 74 -14.63 3.45 -5.22
N ARG A 75 -14.70 2.12 -5.15
CA ARG A 75 -15.47 1.25 -6.05
C ARG A 75 -16.94 1.07 -5.63
N GLY A 76 -17.35 1.62 -4.48
CA GLY A 76 -18.72 1.47 -3.95
C GLY A 76 -19.04 0.07 -3.40
N LEU A 77 -18.02 -0.74 -3.12
CA LEU A 77 -18.16 -2.11 -2.60
C LEU A 77 -18.35 -2.14 -1.09
N LEU A 78 -17.84 -1.11 -0.40
CA LEU A 78 -18.08 -0.87 1.01
C LEU A 78 -18.92 0.39 1.17
N THR A 79 -20.11 0.24 1.74
CA THR A 79 -20.99 1.37 2.07
C THR A 79 -20.72 1.77 3.52
N ILE A 80 -20.33 3.03 3.73
CA ILE A 80 -19.93 3.56 5.05
C ILE A 80 -21.12 3.54 6.05
N ALA A 81 -22.35 3.41 5.55
CA ALA A 81 -23.57 3.42 6.34
C ALA A 81 -23.74 2.20 7.28
N GLU A 82 -23.05 1.08 7.04
CA GLU A 82 -23.18 -0.14 7.84
C GLU A 82 -22.17 -0.25 9.00
N LEU A 83 -21.23 0.71 9.09
CA LEU A 83 -20.29 0.80 10.21
C LEU A 83 -20.95 1.53 11.37
N GLU A 84 -22.05 0.98 11.87
CA GLU A 84 -22.56 1.37 13.18
C GLU A 84 -21.51 0.97 14.21
N THR A 85 -20.92 1.99 14.84
CA THR A 85 -20.06 1.81 15.99
C THR A 85 -20.90 1.17 17.08
N GLU A 86 -20.74 -0.13 17.29
CA GLU A 86 -21.03 -0.70 18.60
C GLU A 86 -20.23 0.15 19.60
N SER A 87 -20.99 0.86 20.43
CA SER A 87 -20.53 1.91 21.30
C SER A 87 -19.62 1.35 22.37
N ASP A 88 -18.32 1.24 22.08
CA ASP A 88 -17.31 1.14 23.14
C ASP A 88 -17.17 2.53 23.76
N SER A 89 -17.99 2.74 24.79
CA SER A 89 -17.96 3.82 25.75
C SER A 89 -16.59 3.89 26.43
N SER A 90 -15.64 4.59 25.84
CA SER A 90 -14.54 5.30 26.52
C SER A 90 -13.56 5.81 25.45
N PHE A 91 -13.91 6.91 24.80
CA PHE A 91 -12.97 7.60 23.93
C PHE A 91 -12.50 8.88 24.62
N ASP A 92 -11.38 8.79 25.34
CA ASP A 92 -10.66 9.95 25.90
C ASP A 92 -10.09 10.81 24.77
N PHE A 93 -10.97 11.60 24.19
CA PHE A 93 -10.63 12.68 23.30
C PHE A 93 -10.21 13.89 24.13
N LEU A 94 -9.09 13.81 24.88
CA LEU A 94 -8.48 15.02 25.45
C LEU A 94 -7.02 14.81 25.86
N LYS A 95 -6.10 15.30 25.01
CA LYS A 95 -5.00 16.24 25.31
C LYS A 95 -3.82 16.03 24.37
N CYS A 96 -3.87 16.67 23.20
CA CYS A 96 -2.67 17.32 22.67
C CYS A 96 -2.91 18.82 22.85
N ARG A 97 -2.37 19.36 23.94
CA ARG A 97 -2.17 20.79 24.15
C ARG A 97 -0.75 21.07 23.65
N ASP A 98 -0.60 22.17 22.92
CA ASP A 98 0.60 22.56 22.15
C ASP A 98 1.93 22.47 22.91
#